data_AF-R4YV47-F1
#
_entry.id   AF-R4YV47-F1
#
_cell.length_a   1.000
_cell.length_b   1.000
_cell.length_c   1.000
_cell.angle_alpha   90.00
_cell.angle_beta   90.00
_cell.angle_gamma   90.00
#
_symmetry.space_group_name_H-M   'P 1'
#
loop_
_entity.id
_entity.type
_entity.pdbx_description
1 polymer ?
#
loop_
_entity_poly.entity_id
_entity_poly.type
_entity_poly.pdbx_seq_one_letter_code
_entity_poly.pdbx_strand_id
1 'polypeptide(L)'
;MSELEQFREIFTSCNRKYWDMLDTLKSISKSTDDLNDQDKSNLTQYFNLCAEEYLYYKKYIIPSDVWNSWSIGMKSYITSDERIKEYWLEEVSTDSYYGIDKALKIHKCNK
;
A
#
# COMPACT_ATOMS: atom_id res chain seq x y z
N MET A 1 8.11 2.58 -27.12
CA MET A 1 8.07 3.23 -25.80
C MET A 1 9.41 2.97 -25.14
N SER A 2 10.09 4.02 -24.71
CA SER A 2 11.35 3.96 -23.97
C SER A 2 11.12 3.59 -22.50
N GLU A 3 12.17 3.14 -21.80
CA GLU A 3 12.12 2.86 -20.36
C GLU A 3 11.67 4.08 -19.56
N LEU A 4 12.09 5.28 -19.96
CA LEU A 4 11.70 6.54 -19.32
C LEU A 4 10.20 6.84 -19.51
N GLU A 5 9.65 6.57 -20.69
CA GLU A 5 8.22 6.74 -20.95
C GLU A 5 7.39 5.73 -20.15
N GLN A 6 7.83 4.47 -20.10
CA GLN A 6 7.18 3.42 -19.32
C GLN A 6 7.19 3.75 -17.81
N PHE A 7 8.33 4.20 -17.28
CA PHE A 7 8.43 4.67 -15.90
C PHE A 7 7.47 5.82 -15.64
N ARG A 8 7.47 6.86 -16.50
CA ARG A 8 6.60 8.02 -16.33
C ARG A 8 5.12 7.63 -16.31
N GLU A 9 4.70 6.73 -17.19
CA GLU A 9 3.32 6.26 -17.25
C GLU A 9 2.90 5.52 -15.99
N ILE A 10 3.69 4.55 -15.53
CA ILE A 10 3.40 3.78 -14.32
C ILE A 10 3.45 4.70 -13.09
N PHE A 11 4.47 5.53 -12.97
CA PHE A 11 4.61 6.49 -11.87
C PHE A 11 3.40 7.43 -11.79
N THR A 12 2.97 7.98 -12.93
CA THR A 12 1.80 8.88 -12.97
C THR A 12 0.51 8.13 -12.63
N SER A 13 0.36 6.90 -13.13
CA SER A 13 -0.80 6.05 -12.85
C SER A 13 -0.93 5.70 -11.37
N CYS A 14 0.14 5.22 -10.74
CA CYS A 14 0.19 4.89 -9.31
C CYS A 14 -0.14 6.12 -8.44
N ASN A 15 0.50 7.26 -8.72
CA ASN A 15 0.21 8.50 -8.01
C ASN A 15 -1.26 8.89 -8.16
N ARG A 16 -1.83 8.85 -9.37
CA ARG A 16 -3.23 9.19 -9.56
C ARG A 16 -4.16 8.30 -8.73
N LYS A 17 -3.96 6.97 -8.76
CA LYS A 17 -4.74 6.02 -7.95
C LYS A 17 -4.63 6.35 -6.46
N TYR A 18 -3.44 6.66 -5.96
CA TYR A 18 -3.25 7.05 -4.55
C TYR A 18 -3.99 8.34 -4.21
N TRP A 19 -3.89 9.36 -5.06
CA TRP A 19 -4.56 10.64 -4.88
C TRP A 19 -6.08 10.50 -4.83
N ASP A 20 -6.65 9.66 -5.72
CA ASP A 20 -8.08 9.40 -5.78
C ASP A 20 -8.63 8.75 -4.48
N MET A 21 -7.78 8.03 -3.73
CA MET A 21 -8.15 7.38 -2.46
C MET A 21 -7.76 8.19 -1.21
N LEU A 22 -6.94 9.22 -1.35
CA LEU A 22 -6.23 9.87 -0.23
C LEU A 22 -7.18 10.34 0.88
N ASP A 23 -8.27 10.99 0.52
CA ASP A 23 -9.20 11.55 1.51
C ASP A 23 -10.01 10.47 2.23
N THR A 24 -10.36 9.39 1.52
CA THR A 24 -10.96 8.19 2.12
C THR A 24 -10.01 7.55 3.12
N LEU A 25 -8.74 7.34 2.75
CA LEU A 25 -7.73 6.77 3.65
C LEU A 25 -7.51 7.62 4.90
N LYS A 26 -7.49 8.95 4.75
CA LYS A 26 -7.42 9.88 5.89
C LYS A 26 -8.65 9.73 6.79
N SER A 27 -9.85 9.62 6.20
CA SER A 27 -11.09 9.47 6.96
C SER A 27 -11.07 8.19 7.81
N ILE A 28 -10.66 7.07 7.22
CA ILE A 28 -10.53 5.78 7.92
C ILE A 28 -9.58 5.92 9.12
N SER A 29 -8.37 6.44 8.90
CA SER A 29 -7.35 6.59 9.96
C SER A 29 -7.75 7.55 11.10
N LYS A 30 -8.68 8.48 10.85
CA LYS A 30 -9.16 9.44 11.85
C LYS A 30 -10.39 8.96 12.62
N SER A 31 -11.13 8.00 12.07
CA SER A 31 -12.29 7.41 12.73
C SER A 31 -11.84 6.67 13.99
N THR A 32 -12.69 6.54 15.00
CA THR A 32 -12.47 5.66 16.16
C THR A 32 -13.31 4.38 16.12
N ASP A 33 -14.21 4.27 15.14
CA ASP A 33 -15.15 3.15 15.00
C ASP A 33 -14.49 1.92 14.37
N ASP A 34 -15.00 0.72 14.63
CA ASP A 34 -14.49 -0.49 13.97
C ASP A 34 -14.61 -0.39 12.44
N LEU A 35 -13.66 -1.02 11.72
CA LEU A 35 -13.65 -1.03 10.25
C LEU A 35 -14.90 -1.74 9.72
N ASN A 36 -15.77 -0.98 9.05
CA ASN A 36 -16.92 -1.55 8.36
C ASN A 36 -16.50 -2.16 7.00
N ASP A 37 -17.45 -2.81 6.31
CA ASP A 37 -17.17 -3.47 5.02
C ASP A 37 -16.69 -2.50 3.93
N GLN A 38 -17.16 -1.25 3.95
CA GLN A 38 -16.73 -0.23 3.00
C GLN A 38 -15.30 0.23 3.29
N ASP A 39 -14.92 0.39 4.56
CA ASP A 39 -13.56 0.72 4.97
C ASP A 39 -12.60 -0.39 4.56
N LYS A 40 -12.95 -1.65 4.83
CA LYS A 40 -12.19 -2.83 4.43
C LYS A 40 -12.01 -2.91 2.92
N SER A 41 -13.07 -2.67 2.15
CA SER A 41 -13.00 -2.61 0.67
C SER A 41 -12.05 -1.52 0.17
N ASN A 42 -12.08 -0.34 0.79
CA ASN A 42 -11.16 0.76 0.46
C ASN A 42 -9.70 0.45 0.85
N LEU A 43 -9.49 -0.19 1.99
CA LEU A 43 -8.16 -0.65 2.42
C LEU A 43 -7.62 -1.73 1.51
N THR A 44 -8.43 -2.72 1.10
CA THR A 44 -8.03 -3.75 0.13
C THR A 44 -7.62 -3.13 -1.21
N GLN A 45 -8.33 -2.09 -1.69
CA GLN A 45 -7.92 -1.34 -2.89
C GLN A 45 -6.55 -0.66 -2.69
N TYR A 46 -6.32 -0.04 -1.53
CA TYR A 46 -5.03 0.55 -1.21
C TYR A 46 -3.90 -0.49 -1.11
N PHE A 47 -4.15 -1.64 -0.50
CA PHE A 47 -3.18 -2.73 -0.40
C PHE A 47 -2.83 -3.31 -1.77
N ASN A 48 -3.83 -3.43 -2.66
CA ASN A 48 -3.62 -3.84 -4.04
C ASN A 48 -2.72 -2.84 -4.78
N LEU A 49 -2.94 -1.53 -4.61
CA LEU A 49 -2.07 -0.50 -5.17
C LEU A 49 -0.63 -0.63 -4.65
N CYS A 50 -0.44 -0.80 -3.35
CA CYS A 50 0.89 -0.98 -2.76
C CYS A 50 1.62 -2.19 -3.38
N ALA A 51 0.89 -3.29 -3.58
CA ALA A 51 1.44 -4.50 -4.17
C ALA A 51 1.75 -4.37 -5.66
N GLU A 52 0.93 -3.64 -6.43
CA GLU A 52 1.25 -3.26 -7.82
C GLU A 52 2.54 -2.44 -7.87
N GLU A 53 2.68 -1.43 -7.00
CA GLU A 53 3.89 -0.61 -6.90
C GLU A 53 5.13 -1.47 -6.59
N TYR A 54 5.01 -2.42 -5.65
CA TYR A 54 6.08 -3.37 -5.35
C TYR A 54 6.40 -4.30 -6.54
N LEU A 55 5.38 -4.75 -7.28
CA LEU A 55 5.59 -5.55 -8.48
C LEU A 55 6.41 -4.78 -9.52
N TYR A 56 6.09 -3.50 -9.76
CA TYR A 56 6.84 -2.68 -10.72
C TYR A 56 8.27 -2.37 -10.24
N TYR A 57 8.48 -2.22 -8.93
CA TYR A 57 9.82 -2.17 -8.34
C TYR A 57 10.61 -3.46 -8.60
N LYS A 58 10.03 -4.64 -8.36
CA LYS A 58 10.68 -5.93 -8.65
C LYS A 58 11.00 -6.14 -10.14
N LYS A 59 10.30 -5.43 -11.03
CA LYS A 59 10.55 -5.44 -12.48
C LYS A 59 11.56 -4.38 -12.93
N TYR A 60 12.21 -3.68 -11.99
CA TYR A 60 13.17 -2.60 -12.25
C TYR A 60 12.59 -1.40 -13.01
N ILE A 61 11.26 -1.26 -13.01
CA ILE A 61 10.60 -0.11 -13.65
C ILE A 61 10.55 1.08 -12.69
N ILE A 62 10.27 0.81 -11.40
CA ILE A 62 10.32 1.83 -10.35
C ILE A 62 11.75 1.88 -9.78
N PRO A 63 12.44 3.04 -9.84
CA PRO A 63 13.73 3.25 -9.20
C PRO A 63 13.72 2.98 -7.70
N SER A 64 14.86 2.59 -7.14
CA SER A 64 14.97 2.19 -5.73
C SER A 64 14.69 3.33 -4.74
N ASP A 65 15.07 4.57 -5.07
CA ASP A 65 14.78 5.77 -4.29
C ASP A 65 13.28 6.09 -4.23
N VAL A 66 12.57 5.90 -5.35
CA VAL A 66 11.11 6.02 -5.42
C VAL A 66 10.45 4.95 -4.56
N TRP A 67 10.84 3.68 -4.74
CA TRP A 67 10.30 2.58 -3.93
C TRP A 67 10.56 2.77 -2.43
N ASN A 68 11.77 3.21 -2.04
CA ASN A 68 12.11 3.48 -0.65
C ASN A 68 11.16 4.52 -0.05
N SER A 69 10.90 5.61 -0.78
CA SER A 69 9.98 6.67 -0.34
C SER A 69 8.56 6.17 -0.18
N TRP A 70 8.04 5.41 -1.16
CA TRP A 70 6.69 4.85 -1.12
C TRP A 70 6.52 3.84 0.01
N SER A 71 7.48 2.91 0.18
CA SER A 71 7.42 1.88 1.24
C SER A 71 7.45 2.48 2.65
N ILE A 72 8.15 3.61 2.86
CA ILE A 72 8.10 4.36 4.12
C ILE A 72 6.69 4.91 4.37
N GLY A 73 6.07 5.50 3.34
CA GLY A 73 4.69 5.99 3.41
C GLY A 73 3.69 4.88 3.74
N MET A 74 3.80 3.74 3.07
CA MET A 74 2.95 2.56 3.33
C MET A 74 3.07 2.08 4.77
N LYS A 75 4.30 1.90 5.27
CA LYS A 75 4.53 1.47 6.66
C LYS A 75 3.94 2.48 7.63
N SER A 76 4.19 3.77 7.41
CA SER A 76 3.69 4.84 8.26
C SER A 76 2.16 4.79 8.36
N TYR A 77 1.46 4.69 7.23
CA TYR A 77 0.00 4.62 7.21
C TYR A 77 -0.52 3.34 7.87
N ILE A 78 -0.04 2.17 7.44
CA ILE A 78 -0.52 0.87 7.93
C ILE A 78 -0.29 0.72 9.44
N THR A 79 0.83 1.22 9.96
CA THR A 79 1.18 1.08 11.39
C THR A 79 0.66 2.22 12.26
N SER A 80 0.04 3.26 11.69
CA SER A 80 -0.50 4.38 12.46
C SER A 80 -1.78 4.04 13.24
N ASP A 81 -2.43 2.94 12.87
CA ASP A 81 -3.72 2.51 13.41
C ASP A 81 -3.74 0.98 13.52
N GLU A 82 -3.95 0.46 14.73
CA GLU A 82 -3.89 -0.99 14.96
C GLU A 82 -5.00 -1.73 14.20
N ARG A 83 -6.17 -1.13 13.95
CA ARG A 83 -7.25 -1.76 13.16
C ARG A 83 -6.82 -2.00 11.72
N ILE A 84 -6.17 -0.99 11.12
CA ILE A 84 -5.65 -1.06 9.75
C ILE A 84 -4.52 -2.09 9.68
N LYS A 85 -3.62 -2.08 10.67
CA LYS A 85 -2.52 -3.04 10.77
C LYS A 85 -3.00 -4.48 10.93
N GLU A 86 -3.99 -4.71 11.78
CA GLU A 86 -4.59 -6.05 11.98
C GLU A 86 -5.22 -6.53 10.67
N TYR A 87 -6.01 -5.68 10.00
CA TYR A 87 -6.60 -6.02 8.70
C TYR A 87 -5.55 -6.28 7.62
N TRP A 88 -4.47 -5.49 7.56
CA TRP A 88 -3.33 -5.76 6.67
C TRP A 88 -2.73 -7.15 6.90
N LEU A 89 -2.50 -7.53 8.16
CA LEU A 89 -1.90 -8.82 8.51
C LEU A 89 -2.81 -10.01 8.18
N GLU A 90 -4.13 -9.82 8.21
CA GLU A 90 -5.09 -10.80 7.72
C GLU A 90 -5.00 -10.95 6.20
N GLU A 91 -5.03 -9.84 5.46
CA GLU A 91 -5.01 -9.84 3.98
C GLU A 91 -3.71 -10.43 3.41
N VAL A 92 -2.54 -10.09 3.96
CA VAL A 92 -1.26 -10.62 3.42
C VAL A 92 -0.97 -12.06 3.81
N SER A 93 -1.76 -12.65 4.71
CA SER A 93 -1.60 -14.06 5.07
C SER A 93 -1.97 -15.02 3.93
N THR A 94 -2.66 -14.54 2.89
CA THR A 94 -3.23 -15.39 1.83
C THR A 94 -2.33 -15.62 0.60
N ASP A 95 -1.01 -15.39 0.69
CA ASP A 95 -0.03 -15.39 -0.43
C ASP A 95 -0.42 -14.45 -1.62
N SER A 96 -1.40 -13.58 -1.37
CA SER A 96 -1.78 -12.47 -2.25
C SER A 96 -0.73 -11.34 -2.11
N TYR A 97 -0.74 -10.35 -3.01
CA TYR A 97 0.12 -9.14 -2.92
C TYR A 97 1.61 -9.30 -3.28
N TYR A 98 1.96 -10.30 -4.08
CA TYR A 98 3.29 -10.42 -4.70
C TYR A 98 4.47 -10.46 -3.69
N GLY A 99 4.24 -10.84 -2.43
CA GLY A 99 5.26 -10.90 -1.39
C GLY A 99 5.69 -9.54 -0.82
N ILE A 100 4.86 -8.50 -0.96
CA ILE A 100 5.14 -7.16 -0.41
C ILE A 100 5.30 -7.17 1.12
N ASP A 101 4.66 -8.09 1.83
CA ASP A 101 4.78 -8.31 3.26
C ASP A 101 6.26 -8.48 3.69
N LYS A 102 7.04 -9.21 2.89
CA LYS A 102 8.48 -9.43 3.12
C LYS A 102 9.29 -8.15 2.96
N ALA A 103 8.85 -7.25 2.08
CA ALA A 103 9.49 -5.95 1.86
C ALA A 103 9.11 -4.94 2.95
N LEU A 104 7.84 -4.93 3.37
CA LEU A 104 7.38 -4.00 4.38
C LEU A 104 7.78 -4.40 5.81
N LYS A 105 7.91 -5.71 6.08
CA LYS A 105 8.30 -6.26 7.40
C LYS A 105 7.45 -5.70 8.54
N ILE A 106 6.14 -5.63 8.30
CA ILE A 106 5.16 -5.26 9.31
C ILE A 106 4.81 -6.53 10.07
N HIS A 107 4.95 -6.52 11.39
CA HIS A 107 4.75 -7.68 12.25
C HIS A 107 3.65 -7.38 13.27
N LYS A 108 3.00 -8.43 13.78
CA LYS A 108 2.15 -8.31 14.97
C LYS A 108 3.00 -7.74 16.11
N CYS A 109 2.45 -6.79 16.86
CA CYS A 109 3.06 -6.42 18.14
C CYS A 109 2.95 -7.65 19.05
N ASN A 110 4.07 -8.17 19.52
CA ASN A 110 4.05 -9.14 20.61
C ASN A 110 3.55 -8.38 21.85
N LYS A 111 2.32 -8.70 22.28
CA LYS A 111 1.81 -8.31 23.61
C LYS A 111 2.56 -9.08 24.69
#